data_AF-A0A1F3SMH2-F1
#
_entry.id   AF-A0A1F3SMH2-F1
#
_cell.length_a   1.000
_cell.length_b   1.000
_cell.length_c   1.000
_cell.angle_alpha   90.00
_cell.angle_beta   90.00
_cell.angle_gamma   90.00
#
_symmetry.space_group_name_H-M   'P 1'
#
loop_
_entity.id
_entity.type
_entity.pdbx_description
1 polymer ?
#
loop_
_entity_poly.entity_id
_entity_poly.type
_entity_poly.pdbx_seq_one_letter_code
_entity_poly.pdbx_strand_id
1 'polypeptide(L)'
;MKESFFDYLTKFRTAARPAVFVYFAVMYLFFFLSMIFINSIITFLHFRLSHELSVIEDWVFHKRWEIVLMSKFIAVFFIYHLIKIRVDDVAFLRKIFKWHWTSPPLYFWVVISFLIIMILIMGRPTLMGPPGLFLEFKFTSLLASFFYFALDAPLVFWLVGTKVTKWSDILLLTPCLALFPVIGIYTAFLGDAENLFPTYVYAFYFLFFLSHAAFNHFHAFLFLLLFVGPCFWAFGLDPLWGGSFSLLKINSILGASTWLALLMIGPLYVKYVTSDNPILLRKV
;
A
#
# COMPACT_ATOMS: atom_id res chain seq x y z
N MET A 1 -35.72 -16.84 -23.69
CA MET A 1 -34.27 -17.11 -23.77
C MET A 1 -33.66 -16.70 -22.44
N LYS A 2 -33.52 -17.63 -21.48
CA LYS A 2 -32.87 -17.34 -20.20
C LYS A 2 -31.38 -17.40 -20.46
N GLU A 3 -30.70 -16.25 -20.51
CA GLU A 3 -29.24 -16.24 -20.42
C GLU A 3 -28.85 -17.09 -19.20
N SER A 4 -27.96 -18.05 -19.41
CA SER A 4 -27.53 -18.90 -18.31
C SER A 4 -26.84 -18.01 -17.27
N PHE A 5 -27.00 -18.31 -15.98
CA PHE A 5 -26.29 -17.60 -14.91
C PHE A 5 -24.76 -17.54 -15.17
N PHE A 6 -24.22 -18.51 -15.91
CA PHE A 6 -22.84 -18.56 -16.39
C PHE A 6 -22.52 -17.55 -17.50
N ASP A 7 -23.46 -17.22 -18.40
CA ASP A 7 -23.29 -16.16 -19.42
C ASP A 7 -23.27 -14.77 -18.79
N TYR A 8 -24.06 -14.57 -17.72
CA TYR A 8 -24.03 -13.33 -16.94
C TYR A 8 -22.68 -13.17 -16.23
N LEU A 9 -22.17 -14.24 -15.60
CA LEU A 9 -20.87 -14.23 -14.90
C LEU A 9 -19.68 -14.02 -15.86
N THR A 10 -19.75 -14.52 -17.09
CA THR A 10 -18.68 -14.34 -18.10
C THR A 10 -18.70 -12.95 -18.75
N LYS A 11 -19.89 -12.37 -19.01
CA LYS A 11 -20.03 -10.93 -19.37
C LYS A 11 -19.56 -10.02 -18.23
N PHE A 12 -19.83 -10.37 -16.96
CA PHE A 12 -19.36 -9.60 -15.81
C PHE A 12 -17.83 -9.67 -15.66
N ARG A 13 -17.21 -10.82 -15.93
CA ARG A 13 -15.75 -11.03 -15.82
C ARG A 13 -14.95 -10.26 -16.88
N THR A 14 -15.55 -9.96 -18.03
CA THR A 14 -14.96 -9.10 -19.08
C THR A 14 -15.21 -7.62 -18.84
N ALA A 15 -16.33 -7.25 -18.20
CA ALA A 15 -16.65 -5.87 -17.77
C ALA A 15 -16.00 -5.45 -16.42
N ALA A 16 -15.57 -6.39 -15.57
CA ALA A 16 -14.98 -6.11 -14.25
C ALA A 16 -13.62 -5.38 -14.33
N ARG A 17 -12.89 -5.54 -15.44
CA ARG A 17 -11.54 -4.99 -15.60
C ARG A 17 -11.51 -3.46 -15.72
N PRO A 18 -12.30 -2.82 -16.61
CA PRO A 18 -12.41 -1.37 -16.62
C PRO A 18 -13.07 -0.82 -15.36
N ALA A 19 -13.97 -1.58 -14.72
CA ALA A 19 -14.62 -1.15 -13.47
C ALA A 19 -13.62 -0.97 -12.32
N VAL A 20 -12.62 -1.84 -12.20
CA VAL A 20 -11.53 -1.70 -11.22
C VAL A 20 -10.71 -0.45 -11.48
N PHE A 21 -10.35 -0.21 -12.75
CA PHE A 21 -9.58 0.97 -13.12
C PHE A 21 -10.34 2.25 -12.78
N VAL A 22 -11.62 2.30 -13.16
CA VAL A 22 -12.50 3.43 -12.84
C VAL A 22 -12.62 3.59 -11.32
N TYR A 23 -12.79 2.51 -10.55
CA TYR A 23 -12.83 2.61 -9.10
C TYR A 23 -11.55 3.24 -8.55
N PHE A 24 -10.37 2.74 -8.95
CA PHE A 24 -9.10 3.28 -8.48
C PHE A 24 -8.92 4.74 -8.85
N ALA A 25 -9.18 5.08 -10.12
CA ALA A 25 -9.07 6.44 -10.61
C ALA A 25 -9.98 7.39 -9.82
N VAL A 26 -11.23 6.99 -9.58
CA VAL A 26 -12.20 7.79 -8.83
C VAL A 26 -11.81 7.87 -7.34
N MET A 27 -11.29 6.79 -6.74
CA MET A 27 -10.83 6.79 -5.34
C MET A 27 -9.66 7.75 -5.14
N TYR A 28 -8.64 7.67 -5.99
CA TYR A 28 -7.48 8.55 -5.91
C TYR A 28 -7.81 9.99 -6.29
N LEU A 29 -8.78 10.21 -7.19
CA LEU A 29 -9.32 11.54 -7.45
C LEU A 29 -10.00 12.12 -6.19
N PHE A 30 -10.86 11.36 -5.50
CA PHE A 30 -11.46 11.81 -4.25
C PHE A 30 -10.43 12.03 -3.14
N PHE A 31 -9.40 11.19 -3.07
CA PHE A 31 -8.28 11.36 -2.15
C PHE A 31 -7.54 12.68 -2.41
N PHE A 32 -7.24 12.98 -3.67
CA PHE A 32 -6.60 14.22 -4.06
C PHE A 32 -7.46 15.44 -3.74
N LEU A 33 -8.74 15.41 -4.11
CA LEU A 33 -9.68 16.50 -3.84
C LEU A 33 -9.87 16.72 -2.34
N SER A 34 -9.99 15.65 -1.54
CA SER A 34 -10.15 15.75 -0.10
C SER A 34 -8.89 16.30 0.57
N MET A 35 -7.69 15.92 0.10
CA MET A 35 -6.43 16.52 0.55
C MET A 35 -6.38 18.03 0.28
N ILE A 36 -6.64 18.46 -0.96
CA ILE A 36 -6.65 19.89 -1.30
C ILE A 36 -7.64 20.64 -0.41
N PHE A 37 -8.83 20.08 -0.25
CA PHE A 37 -9.89 20.69 0.56
C PHE A 37 -9.47 20.85 2.03
N ILE A 38 -8.95 19.78 2.64
CA ILE A 38 -8.50 19.81 4.04
C ILE A 38 -7.36 20.82 4.23
N ASN A 39 -6.32 20.76 3.39
CA ASN A 39 -5.21 21.70 3.45
C ASN A 39 -5.67 23.15 3.26
N SER A 40 -6.61 23.40 2.35
CA SER A 40 -7.16 24.73 2.11
C SER A 40 -7.90 25.28 3.33
N ILE A 41 -8.74 24.45 3.98
CA ILE A 41 -9.45 24.85 5.21
C ILE A 41 -8.46 25.17 6.32
N ILE A 42 -7.49 24.30 6.56
CA ILE A 42 -6.49 24.47 7.62
C ILE A 42 -5.68 25.75 7.41
N THR A 43 -5.17 25.93 6.18
CA THR A 43 -4.41 27.12 5.79
C THR A 43 -5.25 28.39 5.95
N PHE A 44 -6.51 28.38 5.49
CA PHE A 44 -7.43 29.51 5.64
C PHE A 44 -7.67 29.86 7.11
N LEU A 45 -7.91 28.87 7.97
CA LEU A 45 -8.14 29.09 9.40
C LEU A 45 -6.90 29.69 10.08
N HIS A 46 -5.70 29.21 9.76
CA HIS A 46 -4.48 29.78 10.30
C HIS A 46 -4.22 31.22 9.82
N PHE A 47 -4.52 31.54 8.57
CA PHE A 47 -4.46 32.93 8.10
C PHE A 47 -5.47 33.83 8.82
N ARG A 48 -6.68 33.33 9.12
CA ARG A 48 -7.66 34.09 9.92
C ARG A 48 -7.21 34.34 11.35
N LEU A 49 -6.36 33.47 11.89
CA LEU A 49 -5.69 33.63 13.19
C LEU A 49 -4.42 34.49 13.10
N SER A 50 -4.11 35.05 11.93
CA SER A 50 -2.92 35.87 11.68
C SER A 50 -1.59 35.12 11.95
N HIS A 51 -1.56 33.81 11.76
CA HIS A 51 -0.32 33.05 11.81
C HIS A 51 0.55 33.35 10.58
N GLU A 52 1.86 33.38 10.76
CA GLU A 52 2.83 33.49 9.68
C GLU A 52 2.84 32.22 8.81
N LEU A 53 3.24 32.35 7.54
CA LEU A 53 3.29 31.22 6.61
C LEU A 53 4.19 30.07 7.11
N SER A 54 5.32 30.39 7.73
CA SER A 54 6.25 29.42 8.34
C SER A 54 5.56 28.54 9.38
N VAL A 55 4.73 29.14 10.25
CA VAL A 55 3.96 28.42 11.28
C VAL A 55 2.95 27.48 10.63
N ILE A 56 2.33 27.89 9.52
CA ILE A 56 1.38 27.06 8.78
C ILE A 56 2.09 25.88 8.13
N GLU A 57 3.22 26.13 7.47
CA GLU A 57 4.03 25.10 6.83
C GLU A 57 4.53 24.07 7.84
N ASP A 58 5.03 24.52 8.99
CA ASP A 58 5.44 23.66 10.09
C ASP A 58 4.26 22.84 10.63
N TRP A 59 3.11 23.46 10.87
CA TRP A 59 1.94 22.73 11.38
C TRP A 59 1.48 21.66 10.37
N VAL A 60 1.38 22.03 9.09
CA VAL A 60 1.03 21.10 8.02
C VAL A 60 2.06 19.98 7.93
N PHE A 61 3.36 20.28 8.04
CA PHE A 61 4.44 19.30 8.07
C PHE A 61 4.26 18.28 9.20
N HIS A 62 4.05 18.74 10.44
CA HIS A 62 3.86 17.86 11.59
C HIS A 62 2.55 17.05 11.53
N LYS A 63 1.54 17.52 10.79
CA LYS A 63 0.23 16.86 10.65
C LYS A 63 0.00 16.16 9.32
N ARG A 64 1.05 15.96 8.51
CA ARG A 64 0.95 15.35 7.17
C ARG A 64 0.29 13.98 7.19
N TRP A 65 0.68 13.08 8.10
CA TRP A 65 0.12 11.74 8.15
C TRP A 65 -1.37 11.75 8.50
N GLU A 66 -1.77 12.57 9.47
CA GLU A 66 -3.17 12.72 9.86
C GLU A 66 -4.02 13.28 8.72
N ILE A 67 -3.53 14.29 8.00
CA ILE A 67 -4.20 14.86 6.84
C ILE A 67 -4.35 13.80 5.73
N VAL A 68 -3.26 13.11 5.39
CA VAL A 68 -3.25 12.06 4.36
C VAL A 68 -4.21 10.92 4.70
N LEU A 69 -4.18 10.42 5.94
CA LEU A 69 -5.10 9.38 6.38
C LEU A 69 -6.54 9.86 6.32
N MET A 70 -6.85 11.05 6.84
CA MET A 70 -8.20 11.60 6.84
C MET A 70 -8.73 11.75 5.41
N SER A 71 -7.91 12.27 4.50
CA SER A 71 -8.23 12.34 3.07
C SER A 71 -8.54 10.98 2.46
N LYS A 72 -7.78 9.95 2.84
CA LYS A 72 -7.97 8.58 2.34
C LYS A 72 -9.23 7.94 2.91
N PHE A 73 -9.53 8.13 4.19
CA PHE A 73 -10.80 7.71 4.79
C PHE A 73 -11.99 8.38 4.12
N ILE A 74 -11.94 9.69 3.85
CA ILE A 74 -12.98 10.41 3.11
C ILE A 74 -13.16 9.82 1.71
N ALA A 75 -12.06 9.53 1.00
CA ALA A 75 -12.12 8.93 -0.32
C ALA A 75 -12.77 7.55 -0.32
N VAL A 76 -12.34 6.66 0.60
CA VAL A 76 -12.94 5.32 0.78
C VAL A 76 -14.43 5.45 1.15
N PHE A 77 -14.78 6.40 2.03
CA PHE A 77 -16.16 6.68 2.41
C PHE A 77 -17.00 7.07 1.19
N PHE A 78 -16.55 8.03 0.38
CA PHE A 78 -17.28 8.46 -0.81
C PHE A 78 -17.44 7.33 -1.82
N ILE A 79 -16.38 6.56 -2.06
CA ILE A 79 -16.45 5.44 -3.00
C ILE A 79 -17.42 4.37 -2.53
N TYR A 80 -17.39 4.02 -1.25
CA TYR A 80 -18.32 3.06 -0.66
C TYR A 80 -19.79 3.48 -0.90
N HIS A 81 -20.09 4.78 -0.80
CA HIS A 81 -21.43 5.32 -1.02
C HIS A 81 -21.79 5.51 -2.50
N LEU A 82 -20.87 6.02 -3.32
CA LEU A 82 -21.14 6.40 -4.72
C LEU A 82 -21.17 5.19 -5.65
N ILE A 83 -20.18 4.31 -5.53
CA ILE A 83 -20.08 3.15 -6.42
C ILE A 83 -21.08 2.07 -6.00
N LYS A 84 -21.73 2.24 -4.82
CA LYS A 84 -22.54 1.21 -4.15
C LYS A 84 -21.92 -0.13 -4.47
N ILE A 85 -20.72 -0.38 -3.92
CA ILE A 85 -20.11 -1.71 -3.98
C ILE A 85 -21.27 -2.65 -3.70
N ARG A 86 -21.72 -3.45 -4.68
CA ARG A 86 -22.88 -4.30 -4.45
C ARG A 86 -22.41 -5.29 -3.41
N VAL A 87 -22.72 -4.96 -2.15
CA VAL A 87 -22.45 -5.73 -0.95
C VAL A 87 -23.36 -6.96 -0.94
N ASP A 88 -23.78 -7.46 -2.09
CA ASP A 88 -24.38 -8.80 -2.22
C ASP A 88 -23.35 -9.87 -1.82
N ASP A 89 -22.08 -9.48 -1.71
CA ASP A 89 -20.99 -10.26 -1.14
C ASP A 89 -20.61 -9.77 0.27
N VAL A 90 -21.57 -9.47 1.18
CA VAL A 90 -21.29 -9.46 2.65
C VAL A 90 -20.52 -10.72 3.03
N ALA A 91 -20.81 -11.83 2.34
CA ALA A 91 -20.06 -13.06 2.42
C ALA A 91 -18.55 -12.88 2.11
N PHE A 92 -18.16 -12.03 1.16
CA PHE A 92 -16.77 -11.68 0.86
C PHE A 92 -16.10 -10.89 1.99
N LEU A 93 -16.72 -9.82 2.50
CA LEU A 93 -16.16 -9.10 3.66
C LEU A 93 -16.10 -10.00 4.90
N ARG A 94 -17.12 -10.84 5.12
CA ARG A 94 -17.13 -11.85 6.18
C ARG A 94 -16.12 -12.97 5.91
N LYS A 95 -15.79 -13.28 4.66
CA LYS A 95 -14.76 -14.27 4.27
C LYS A 95 -13.35 -13.72 4.42
N ILE A 96 -13.18 -12.41 4.19
CA ILE A 96 -12.02 -11.66 4.66
C ILE A 96 -12.04 -11.79 6.20
N PHE A 97 -13.00 -11.27 6.95
CA PHE A 97 -12.93 -11.33 8.42
C PHE A 97 -12.95 -12.74 9.07
N LYS A 98 -13.46 -13.79 8.41
CA LYS A 98 -13.37 -15.21 8.84
C LYS A 98 -11.95 -15.79 8.68
N TRP A 99 -10.92 -14.93 8.72
CA TRP A 99 -9.52 -15.31 8.64
C TRP A 99 -9.25 -16.49 9.56
N HIS A 100 -8.78 -17.56 8.94
CA HIS A 100 -8.09 -18.58 9.68
C HIS A 100 -6.76 -17.92 10.00
N TRP A 101 -6.44 -17.76 11.29
CA TRP A 101 -5.14 -17.26 11.73
C TRP A 101 -4.11 -18.33 11.41
N THR A 102 -3.80 -18.51 10.12
CA THR A 102 -2.82 -19.48 9.67
C THR A 102 -1.47 -18.83 9.78
N SER A 103 -0.58 -19.50 10.50
CA SER A 103 0.80 -19.06 10.60
C SER A 103 1.40 -18.89 9.20
N PRO A 104 2.09 -17.78 8.90
CA PRO A 104 2.78 -17.63 7.64
C PRO A 104 3.77 -18.78 7.41
N PRO A 105 3.85 -19.32 6.20
CA PRO A 105 4.81 -20.38 5.88
C PRO A 105 6.24 -19.87 5.99
N LEU A 106 7.21 -20.76 6.17
CA LEU A 106 8.62 -20.40 6.39
C LEU A 106 9.18 -19.46 5.31
N TYR A 107 8.83 -19.67 4.04
CA TYR A 107 9.30 -18.84 2.94
C TYR A 107 8.89 -17.36 3.07
N PHE A 108 7.77 -17.06 3.74
CA PHE A 108 7.33 -15.68 4.00
C PHE A 108 8.34 -14.96 4.90
N TRP A 109 8.76 -15.63 5.99
CA TRP A 109 9.75 -15.11 6.91
C TRP A 109 11.13 -14.96 6.27
N VAL A 110 11.51 -15.90 5.40
CA VAL A 110 12.75 -15.80 4.60
C VAL A 110 12.73 -14.55 3.74
N VAL A 111 11.62 -14.28 3.04
CA VAL A 111 11.49 -13.09 2.18
C VAL A 111 11.56 -11.79 2.99
N ILE A 112 10.83 -11.68 4.10
CA ILE A 112 10.89 -10.49 4.97
C ILE A 112 12.31 -10.27 5.50
N SER A 113 12.92 -11.33 6.04
CA SER A 113 14.28 -11.24 6.60
C SER A 113 15.29 -10.85 5.54
N PHE A 114 15.20 -11.46 4.34
CA PHE A 114 16.03 -11.12 3.20
C PHE A 114 15.90 -9.63 2.81
N LEU A 115 14.67 -9.12 2.69
CA LEU A 115 14.45 -7.72 2.32
C LEU A 115 15.02 -6.77 3.38
N ILE A 116 14.82 -7.04 4.67
CA ILE A 116 15.38 -6.23 5.76
C ILE A 116 16.92 -6.24 5.70
N ILE A 117 17.53 -7.42 5.59
CA ILE A 117 18.98 -7.57 5.51
C ILE A 117 19.53 -6.81 4.28
N MET A 118 18.88 -6.93 3.13
CA MET A 118 19.31 -6.23 1.92
C MET A 118 19.17 -4.71 2.06
N ILE A 119 18.10 -4.21 2.68
CA ILE A 119 17.96 -2.78 2.98
C ILE A 119 19.09 -2.31 3.90
N LEU A 120 19.47 -3.10 4.91
CA LEU A 120 20.58 -2.77 5.81
C LEU A 120 21.94 -2.75 5.08
N ILE A 121 22.24 -3.78 4.29
CA ILE A 121 23.51 -3.91 3.56
C ILE A 121 23.64 -2.83 2.50
N MET A 122 22.60 -2.69 1.66
CA MET A 122 22.64 -1.80 0.51
C MET A 122 22.40 -0.35 0.92
N GLY A 123 21.46 -0.10 1.83
CA GLY A 123 21.05 1.23 2.29
C GLY A 123 22.09 1.96 3.15
N ARG A 124 23.01 1.21 3.77
CA ARG A 124 24.06 1.74 4.68
C ARG A 124 23.50 2.77 5.67
N PRO A 125 22.53 2.36 6.52
CA PRO A 125 21.86 3.27 7.43
C PRO A 125 22.83 3.91 8.43
N THR A 126 22.66 5.19 8.71
CA THR A 126 23.32 5.88 9.84
C THR A 126 22.32 6.26 10.91
N LEU A 127 22.76 6.26 12.17
CA LEU A 127 21.93 6.66 13.31
C LEU A 127 21.60 8.16 13.24
N MET A 128 20.32 8.46 13.35
CA MET A 128 19.77 9.81 13.40
C MET A 128 19.57 10.25 14.85
N GLY A 129 20.44 11.14 15.34
CA GLY A 129 20.25 11.88 16.59
C GLY A 129 19.96 11.05 17.85
N PRO A 130 19.60 11.69 18.98
CA PRO A 130 19.22 10.99 20.20
C PRO A 130 17.88 10.26 20.01
N PRO A 131 17.77 8.95 20.33
CA PRO A 131 16.62 8.12 19.98
C PRO A 131 15.27 8.51 20.60
N GLY A 132 15.21 9.47 21.53
CA GLY A 132 14.02 9.77 22.35
C GLY A 132 13.17 11.00 21.98
N LEU A 133 13.64 11.94 21.15
CA LEU A 133 12.98 13.25 21.02
C LEU A 133 11.64 13.24 20.23
N PHE A 134 11.30 12.16 19.53
CA PHE A 134 10.16 12.13 18.60
C PHE A 134 9.40 10.79 18.59
N LEU A 135 9.19 10.18 19.76
CA LEU A 135 8.48 8.88 19.85
C LEU A 135 7.06 8.92 19.27
N GLU A 136 6.36 10.05 19.43
CA GLU A 136 5.02 10.27 18.86
C GLU A 136 5.04 10.16 17.33
N PHE A 137 5.88 10.94 16.65
CA PHE A 137 6.03 10.91 15.20
C PHE A 137 6.45 9.52 14.71
N LYS A 138 7.36 8.87 15.42
CA LYS A 138 7.78 7.49 15.14
C LYS A 138 6.60 6.51 15.10
N PHE A 139 5.76 6.55 16.12
CA PHE A 139 4.59 5.68 16.22
C PHE A 139 3.50 6.06 15.20
N THR A 140 3.28 7.36 14.99
CA THR A 140 2.36 7.87 13.98
C THR A 140 2.77 7.41 12.58
N SER A 141 4.05 7.46 12.22
CA SER A 141 4.56 6.96 10.93
C SER A 141 4.26 5.48 10.74
N LEU A 142 4.55 4.65 11.76
CA LEU A 142 4.30 3.22 11.74
C LEU A 142 2.81 2.90 11.53
N LEU A 143 1.93 3.49 12.34
CA LEU A 143 0.49 3.24 12.25
C LEU A 143 -0.12 3.83 11.00
N ALA A 144 0.26 5.06 10.65
CA ALA A 144 -0.35 5.75 9.53
C ALA A 144 0.05 5.15 8.19
N SER A 145 1.30 4.71 8.04
CA SER A 145 1.70 3.92 6.88
C SER A 145 0.90 2.63 6.80
N PHE A 146 0.83 1.86 7.89
CA PHE A 146 0.02 0.64 7.94
C PHE A 146 -1.43 0.88 7.49
N PHE A 147 -2.12 1.87 8.08
CA PHE A 147 -3.50 2.18 7.73
C PHE A 147 -3.63 2.69 6.29
N TYR A 148 -2.69 3.52 5.84
CA TYR A 148 -2.69 4.04 4.48
C TYR A 148 -2.67 2.90 3.46
N PHE A 149 -1.79 1.90 3.61
CA PHE A 149 -1.76 0.75 2.71
C PHE A 149 -2.93 -0.22 2.96
N ALA A 150 -3.32 -0.44 4.21
CA ALA A 150 -4.40 -1.35 4.58
C ALA A 150 -5.76 -0.89 4.02
N LEU A 151 -5.99 0.42 3.86
CA LEU A 151 -7.22 0.94 3.26
C LEU A 151 -7.37 0.57 1.78
N ASP A 152 -6.27 0.29 1.08
CA ASP A 152 -6.32 -0.19 -0.31
C ASP A 152 -6.49 -1.71 -0.38
N ALA A 153 -6.27 -2.43 0.72
CA ALA A 153 -6.30 -3.89 0.76
C ALA A 153 -7.68 -4.48 0.39
N PRO A 154 -8.84 -3.98 0.88
CA PRO A 154 -10.16 -4.48 0.46
C PRO A 154 -10.34 -4.48 -1.05
N LEU A 155 -9.78 -3.48 -1.72
CA LEU A 155 -9.87 -3.37 -3.15
C LEU A 155 -8.92 -4.33 -3.87
N VAL A 156 -7.68 -4.48 -3.39
CA VAL A 156 -6.76 -5.51 -3.90
C VAL A 156 -7.38 -6.90 -3.73
N PHE A 157 -8.08 -7.14 -2.62
CA PHE A 157 -8.77 -8.41 -2.40
C PHE A 157 -9.96 -8.58 -3.33
N TRP A 158 -10.74 -7.54 -3.58
CA TRP A 158 -11.82 -7.59 -4.57
C TRP A 158 -11.29 -7.95 -5.96
N LEU A 159 -10.14 -7.38 -6.31
CA LEU A 159 -9.37 -7.71 -7.51
C LEU A 159 -8.92 -9.17 -7.56
N VAL A 160 -8.29 -9.68 -6.50
CA VAL A 160 -7.82 -11.07 -6.43
C VAL A 160 -8.98 -12.06 -6.44
N GLY A 161 -10.13 -11.69 -5.86
CA GLY A 161 -11.38 -12.46 -5.95
C GLY A 161 -11.83 -12.69 -7.39
N THR A 162 -11.51 -11.76 -8.31
CA THR A 162 -11.55 -12.04 -9.75
C THR A 162 -10.31 -12.86 -10.11
N LYS A 163 -10.44 -14.19 -10.24
CA LYS A 163 -9.31 -15.08 -10.55
C LYS A 163 -8.45 -14.51 -11.69
N VAL A 164 -7.27 -14.02 -11.35
CA VAL A 164 -6.22 -13.56 -12.28
C VAL A 164 -5.57 -14.81 -12.84
N THR A 165 -6.06 -15.28 -13.99
CA THR A 165 -5.66 -16.58 -14.55
C THR A 165 -4.60 -16.47 -15.64
N LYS A 166 -4.37 -15.26 -16.17
CA LYS A 166 -3.46 -15.04 -17.31
C LYS A 166 -2.42 -13.99 -16.96
N TRP A 167 -1.18 -14.18 -17.42
CA TRP A 167 -0.11 -13.18 -17.31
C TRP A 167 -0.48 -11.82 -17.92
N SER A 168 -1.35 -11.81 -18.93
CA SER A 168 -1.92 -10.57 -19.50
C SER A 168 -2.71 -9.76 -18.49
N ASP A 169 -3.34 -10.41 -17.51
CA ASP A 169 -4.16 -9.77 -16.49
C ASP A 169 -3.25 -9.12 -15.43
N ILE A 170 -2.13 -9.78 -15.11
CA ILE A 170 -1.06 -9.22 -14.28
C ILE A 170 -0.50 -7.98 -14.97
N LEU A 171 -0.05 -8.10 -16.22
CA LEU A 171 0.55 -7.01 -16.99
C LEU A 171 -0.39 -5.81 -17.22
N LEU A 172 -1.71 -6.01 -17.24
CA LEU A 172 -2.69 -4.92 -17.36
C LEU A 172 -2.92 -4.20 -16.01
N LEU A 173 -2.87 -4.94 -14.90
CA LEU A 173 -3.11 -4.41 -13.56
C LEU A 173 -1.84 -3.78 -12.96
N THR A 174 -0.66 -4.29 -13.27
CA THR A 174 0.63 -3.79 -12.75
C THR A 174 0.87 -2.30 -13.05
N PRO A 175 0.64 -1.76 -14.26
CA PRO A 175 0.80 -0.34 -14.55
C PRO A 175 -0.23 0.50 -13.80
N CYS A 176 -1.48 0.04 -13.70
CA CYS A 176 -2.52 0.75 -12.94
C CYS A 176 -2.10 0.88 -11.48
N LEU A 177 -1.63 -0.21 -10.88
CA LEU A 177 -1.24 -0.26 -9.47
C LEU A 177 0.12 0.34 -9.16
N ALA A 178 0.98 0.51 -10.16
CA ALA A 178 2.24 1.25 -10.03
C ALA A 178 2.03 2.76 -10.26
N LEU A 179 1.16 3.16 -11.19
CA LEU A 179 0.88 4.57 -11.52
C LEU A 179 0.07 5.28 -10.44
N PHE A 180 -0.87 4.60 -9.77
CA PHE A 180 -1.73 5.28 -8.79
C PHE A 180 -1.06 5.63 -7.46
N PRO A 181 -0.16 4.82 -6.88
CA PRO A 181 0.71 5.25 -5.80
C PRO A 181 1.62 6.38 -6.23
N VAL A 182 2.15 6.35 -7.46
CA VAL A 182 2.93 7.48 -8.00
C VAL A 182 2.07 8.73 -8.04
N ILE A 183 0.82 8.68 -8.48
CA ILE A 183 -0.08 9.85 -8.43
C ILE A 183 -0.40 10.25 -6.99
N GLY A 184 -0.71 9.31 -6.10
CA GLY A 184 -0.96 9.55 -4.68
C GLY A 184 0.26 10.13 -3.97
N ILE A 185 1.47 9.77 -4.41
CA ILE A 185 2.74 10.24 -3.89
C ILE A 185 3.14 11.59 -4.52
N TYR A 186 2.91 11.82 -5.80
CA TYR A 186 3.19 13.13 -6.38
C TYR A 186 2.17 14.18 -5.92
N THR A 187 0.93 13.78 -5.65
CA THR A 187 -0.12 14.68 -5.17
C THR A 187 -0.01 14.99 -3.68
N ALA A 188 0.44 14.05 -2.85
CA ALA A 188 0.65 14.29 -1.42
C ALA A 188 2.05 14.81 -1.05
N PHE A 189 3.03 14.75 -1.96
CA PHE A 189 4.45 14.92 -1.62
C PHE A 189 5.18 15.89 -2.58
N LEU A 190 4.64 17.10 -2.71
CA LEU A 190 5.27 18.24 -3.43
C LEU A 190 6.69 18.63 -2.94
N GLY A 191 7.30 17.91 -1.98
CA GLY A 191 8.53 18.32 -1.32
C GLY A 191 9.77 17.44 -1.50
N ASP A 192 9.65 16.14 -1.83
CA ASP A 192 10.84 15.27 -1.91
C ASP A 192 10.62 14.06 -2.84
N ALA A 193 10.72 14.29 -4.14
CA ALA A 193 10.44 13.31 -5.20
C ALA A 193 11.45 12.14 -5.28
N GLU A 194 12.48 12.13 -4.42
CA GLU A 194 13.58 11.16 -4.48
C GLU A 194 13.22 9.81 -3.85
N ASN A 195 12.26 9.75 -2.92
CA ASN A 195 11.91 8.52 -2.22
C ASN A 195 10.78 7.75 -2.94
N LEU A 196 11.15 6.97 -3.96
CA LEU A 196 10.24 6.06 -4.68
C LEU A 196 9.90 4.78 -3.89
N PHE A 197 10.39 4.60 -2.67
CA PHE A 197 10.16 3.39 -1.85
C PHE A 197 8.68 2.99 -1.70
N PRO A 198 7.73 3.90 -1.48
CA PRO A 198 6.32 3.49 -1.33
C PRO A 198 5.74 2.96 -2.65
N THR A 199 6.16 3.48 -3.80
CA THR A 199 5.83 2.91 -5.12
C THR A 199 6.32 1.47 -5.24
N TYR A 200 7.54 1.21 -4.74
CA TYR A 200 8.11 -0.13 -4.70
C TYR A 200 7.40 -1.06 -3.72
N VAL A 201 6.98 -0.56 -2.55
CA VAL A 201 6.16 -1.31 -1.60
C VAL A 201 4.82 -1.72 -2.21
N TYR A 202 4.13 -0.81 -2.91
CA TYR A 202 2.88 -1.15 -3.62
C TYR A 202 3.09 -2.17 -4.73
N ALA A 203 4.16 -2.01 -5.52
CA ALA A 203 4.52 -2.96 -6.57
C ALA A 203 4.82 -4.35 -5.99
N PHE A 204 5.55 -4.42 -4.87
CA PHE A 204 5.85 -5.68 -4.20
C PHE A 204 4.63 -6.33 -3.60
N TYR A 205 3.83 -5.57 -2.85
CA TYR A 205 2.58 -6.05 -2.27
C TYR A 205 1.73 -6.67 -3.38
N PHE A 206 1.58 -5.97 -4.50
CA PHE A 206 0.78 -6.47 -5.59
C PHE A 206 1.37 -7.70 -6.30
N LEU A 207 2.67 -7.69 -6.64
CA LEU A 207 3.33 -8.81 -7.30
C LEU A 207 3.38 -10.06 -6.43
N PHE A 208 3.62 -9.89 -5.13
CA PHE A 208 3.65 -10.97 -4.16
C PHE A 208 2.25 -11.60 -3.98
N PHE A 209 1.20 -10.78 -3.83
CA PHE A 209 -0.18 -11.28 -3.70
C PHE A 209 -0.75 -11.87 -4.98
N LEU A 210 -0.36 -11.37 -6.16
CA LEU A 210 -0.73 -11.97 -7.44
C LEU A 210 -0.04 -13.31 -7.71
N SER A 211 1.19 -13.47 -7.24
CA SER A 211 1.99 -14.67 -7.51
C SER A 211 1.47 -15.93 -6.82
N HIS A 212 0.55 -15.79 -5.85
CA HIS A 212 0.11 -16.91 -5.03
C HIS A 212 -1.40 -16.87 -4.75
N ALA A 213 -2.16 -17.64 -5.54
CA ALA A 213 -3.62 -17.75 -5.43
C ALA A 213 -4.12 -18.34 -4.09
N ALA A 214 -3.23 -18.90 -3.26
CA ALA A 214 -3.53 -19.48 -1.95
C ALA A 214 -3.14 -18.57 -0.76
N PHE A 215 -2.72 -17.32 -1.00
CA PHE A 215 -2.27 -16.47 0.09
C PHE A 215 -3.43 -16.03 1.00
N ASN A 216 -3.22 -16.20 2.30
CA ASN A 216 -4.12 -15.67 3.30
C ASN A 216 -3.97 -14.15 3.35
N HIS A 217 -5.09 -13.43 3.26
CA HIS A 217 -5.14 -11.98 3.41
C HIS A 217 -4.46 -11.50 4.71
N PHE A 218 -4.49 -12.30 5.78
CA PHE A 218 -3.78 -12.02 7.01
C PHE A 218 -2.27 -11.85 6.83
N HIS A 219 -1.64 -12.60 5.92
CA HIS A 219 -0.20 -12.45 5.64
C HIS A 219 0.10 -11.10 4.97
N ALA A 220 -0.87 -10.52 4.26
CA ALA A 220 -0.77 -9.17 3.71
C ALA A 220 -0.67 -8.13 4.81
N PHE A 221 -1.56 -8.23 5.79
CA PHE A 221 -1.52 -7.39 6.98
C PHE A 221 -0.22 -7.56 7.77
N LEU A 222 0.23 -8.80 7.96
CA LEU A 222 1.52 -9.06 8.61
C LEU A 222 2.69 -8.47 7.83
N PHE A 223 2.68 -8.53 6.50
CA PHE A 223 3.73 -7.93 5.69
C PHE A 223 3.74 -6.40 5.84
N LEU A 224 2.58 -5.75 5.78
CA LEU A 224 2.47 -4.30 6.01
C LEU A 224 2.98 -3.91 7.42
N LEU A 225 2.62 -4.70 8.43
CA LEU A 225 2.96 -4.41 9.82
C LEU A 225 4.42 -4.73 10.18
N LEU A 226 4.98 -5.82 9.65
CA LEU A 226 6.30 -6.32 10.04
C LEU A 226 7.42 -5.89 9.11
N PHE A 227 7.09 -5.48 7.89
CA PHE A 227 8.08 -5.01 6.92
C PHE A 227 7.88 -3.54 6.56
N VAL A 228 6.73 -3.18 5.99
CA VAL A 228 6.51 -1.82 5.44
C VAL A 228 6.57 -0.75 6.51
N GLY A 229 5.74 -0.89 7.55
CA GLY A 229 5.68 0.06 8.65
C GLY A 229 7.04 0.25 9.34
N PRO A 230 7.72 -0.84 9.74
CA PRO A 230 9.06 -0.76 10.30
C PRO A 230 10.09 -0.15 9.34
N CYS A 231 9.96 -0.34 8.03
CA CYS A 231 10.85 0.33 7.09
C CYS A 231 10.67 1.85 7.07
N PHE A 232 9.44 2.33 7.17
CA PHE A 232 9.16 3.77 7.21
C PHE A 232 9.64 4.36 8.53
N TRP A 233 9.26 3.71 9.63
CA TRP A 233 9.61 4.12 10.98
C TRP A 233 11.11 4.06 11.27
N ALA A 234 11.76 2.94 10.97
CA ALA A 234 13.13 2.68 11.38
C ALA A 234 14.17 3.16 10.37
N PHE A 235 13.92 3.02 9.06
CA PHE A 235 14.94 3.26 8.02
C PHE A 235 14.82 4.58 7.28
N GLY A 236 13.90 5.46 7.69
CA GLY A 236 13.74 6.77 7.07
C GLY A 236 13.20 6.70 5.65
N LEU A 237 12.50 5.61 5.36
CA LEU A 237 11.80 5.40 4.10
C LEU A 237 10.35 5.88 4.16
N ASP A 238 9.98 6.58 5.24
CA ASP A 238 8.72 7.30 5.35
C ASP A 238 8.63 8.29 4.18
N PRO A 239 7.56 8.26 3.39
CA PRO A 239 7.49 9.18 2.28
C PRO A 239 7.18 10.61 2.70
N LEU A 240 6.45 10.85 3.79
CA LEU A 240 5.88 12.17 4.13
C LEU A 240 6.89 13.02 4.89
N TRP A 241 7.63 12.35 5.77
CA TRP A 241 8.65 12.96 6.61
C TRP A 241 10.07 12.60 6.20
N GLY A 242 10.24 11.66 5.27
CA GLY A 242 11.55 11.17 4.86
C GLY A 242 12.28 10.54 6.05
N GLY A 243 13.56 10.92 6.19
CA GLY A 243 14.39 10.52 7.33
C GLY A 243 14.17 11.32 8.61
N SER A 244 13.35 12.39 8.59
CA SER A 244 13.34 13.42 9.65
C SER A 244 13.02 12.91 11.05
N PHE A 245 12.14 11.92 11.16
CA PHE A 245 11.73 11.32 12.45
C PHE A 245 12.17 9.85 12.61
N SER A 246 12.97 9.35 11.66
CA SER A 246 13.40 7.96 11.65
C SER A 246 14.52 7.67 12.64
N LEU A 247 14.67 6.40 13.02
CA LEU A 247 15.82 5.97 13.85
C LEU A 247 17.13 5.97 13.03
N LEU A 248 17.03 5.54 11.78
CA LEU A 248 18.13 5.40 10.85
C LEU A 248 17.82 6.15 9.56
N LYS A 249 18.80 6.90 9.04
CA LYS A 249 18.73 7.45 7.68
C LYS A 249 19.47 6.53 6.73
N ILE A 250 18.78 6.03 5.70
CA ILE A 250 19.47 5.41 4.55
C ILE A 250 20.23 6.49 3.79
N ASN A 251 21.54 6.29 3.62
CA ASN A 251 22.42 7.29 2.99
C ASN A 251 22.59 7.05 1.50
N SER A 252 22.41 5.82 1.04
CA SER A 252 22.49 5.50 -0.37
C SER A 252 21.12 5.62 -1.01
N ILE A 253 21.03 6.42 -2.07
CA ILE A 253 19.87 6.39 -2.96
C ILE A 253 19.91 5.03 -3.67
N LEU A 254 19.06 4.11 -3.23
CA LEU A 254 18.87 2.84 -3.93
C LEU A 254 18.21 3.15 -5.27
N GLY A 255 18.94 2.89 -6.35
CA GLY A 255 18.43 3.10 -7.70
C GLY A 255 17.19 2.26 -7.98
N ALA A 256 16.37 2.74 -8.92
CA ALA A 256 15.14 2.06 -9.32
C ALA A 256 15.34 0.59 -9.71
N SER A 257 16.45 0.28 -10.39
CA SER A 257 16.83 -1.08 -10.77
C SER A 257 17.10 -1.98 -9.57
N THR A 258 17.74 -1.46 -8.53
CA THR A 258 18.02 -2.18 -7.29
C THR A 258 16.72 -2.51 -6.56
N TRP A 259 15.82 -1.54 -6.44
CA TRP A 259 14.50 -1.79 -5.87
C TRP A 259 13.77 -2.86 -6.67
N LEU A 260 13.65 -2.71 -7.99
CA LEU A 260 13.01 -3.71 -8.85
C LEU A 260 13.62 -5.11 -8.67
N ALA A 261 14.95 -5.22 -8.60
CA ALA A 261 15.62 -6.49 -8.38
C ALA A 261 15.25 -7.11 -7.02
N LEU A 262 15.34 -6.33 -5.93
CA LEU A 262 14.96 -6.77 -4.59
C LEU A 262 13.50 -7.22 -4.52
N LEU A 263 12.62 -6.47 -5.19
CA LEU A 263 11.20 -6.80 -5.22
C LEU A 263 10.90 -8.05 -6.03
N MET A 264 11.64 -8.33 -7.10
CA MET A 264 11.41 -9.49 -7.96
C MET A 264 11.88 -10.80 -7.30
N ILE A 265 12.89 -10.75 -6.43
CA ILE A 265 13.42 -11.93 -5.74
C ILE A 265 12.35 -12.61 -4.90
N GLY A 266 11.52 -11.86 -4.18
CA GLY A 266 10.47 -12.42 -3.32
C GLY A 266 9.47 -13.30 -4.09
N PRO A 267 8.73 -12.75 -5.08
CA PRO A 267 7.79 -13.51 -5.91
C PRO A 267 8.46 -14.67 -6.66
N LEU A 268 9.69 -14.49 -7.18
CA LEU A 268 10.42 -15.55 -7.87
C LEU A 268 10.77 -16.70 -6.92
N TYR A 269 11.24 -16.39 -5.71
CA TYR A 269 11.54 -17.38 -4.67
C TYR A 269 10.28 -18.12 -4.23
N VAL A 270 9.18 -17.41 -3.99
CA VAL A 270 7.89 -18.06 -3.66
C VAL A 270 7.45 -18.99 -4.79
N LYS A 271 7.54 -18.54 -6.04
CA LYS A 271 7.19 -19.37 -7.20
C LYS A 271 8.07 -20.63 -7.28
N TYR A 272 9.37 -20.50 -7.08
CA TYR A 272 10.32 -21.63 -7.09
C TYR A 272 10.00 -22.66 -5.99
N VAL A 273 9.85 -22.20 -4.75
CA VAL A 273 9.53 -23.09 -3.61
C VAL A 273 8.20 -23.82 -3.81
N THR A 274 7.25 -23.18 -4.47
CA THR A 274 5.89 -23.71 -4.65
C THR A 274 5.74 -24.58 -5.91
N SER A 275 6.58 -24.40 -6.93
CA SER A 275 6.65 -25.31 -8.08
C SER A 275 7.27 -26.65 -7.70
N ASP A 276 8.28 -26.64 -6.83
CA ASP A 276 9.07 -27.83 -6.48
C ASP A 276 8.39 -28.71 -5.43
N ASN A 277 7.37 -28.19 -4.73
CA ASN A 277 6.61 -28.91 -3.71
C ASN A 277 5.10 -28.76 -3.91
N PRO A 278 4.49 -29.45 -4.89
CA PRO A 278 3.04 -29.39 -5.13
C PRO A 278 2.21 -29.93 -3.96
N ILE A 279 2.82 -30.64 -3.00
CA ILE A 279 2.18 -31.10 -1.76
C ILE A 279 1.86 -29.90 -0.83
N LEU A 280 2.67 -28.83 -0.85
CA LEU A 280 2.39 -27.61 -0.07
C LEU A 280 1.14 -26.89 -0.58
N LEU A 281 0.81 -27.00 -1.87
CA LEU A 281 -0.40 -26.43 -2.45
C LEU A 281 -1.68 -27.20 -2.09
N ARG A 282 -1.58 -28.45 -1.59
CA ARG A 282 -2.75 -29.28 -1.22
C ARG A 282 -3.12 -29.21 0.27
N LYS A 283 -2.28 -28.62 1.12
CA LYS A 283 -2.49 -28.55 2.58
C LYS A 283 -2.96 -27.17 3.09
N VAL A 284 -3.19 -26.21 2.20
CA VAL A 284 -3.71 -24.85 2.48
C VAL A 284 -5.07 -24.72 1.83
#